data_AF-A0A9E3A7C3-F1
#
_entry.id   AF-A0A9E3A7C3-F1
#
_cell.length_a   1.000
_cell.length_b   1.000
_cell.length_c   1.000
_cell.angle_alpha   90.00
_cell.angle_beta   90.00
_cell.angle_gamma   90.00
#
_symmetry.space_group_name_H-M   'P 1'
#
loop_
_entity.id
_entity.type
_entity.pdbx_description
1 polymer ?
#
loop_
_entity_poly.entity_id
_entity_poly.type
_entity_poly.pdbx_seq_one_letter_code
_entity_poly.pdbx_strand_id
1 'polypeptide(L)' 'DFVRQCQTPVLILPDDIPQHPYAVAMESAMLAPNAEVSMYPWKEPKERIPLAVRQIRSFLRAHRPASLR' A
#
# COMPACT_ATOMS: atom_id res chain seq x y z
N ASP A 1 7.05 -17.14 0.19
CA ASP A 1 7.96 -16.75 1.29
C ASP A 1 8.44 -15.30 1.24
N PHE A 2 8.79 -14.74 0.07
CA PHE A 2 9.32 -13.38 -0.05
C PHE A 2 8.51 -12.31 0.71
N VAL A 3 7.20 -12.20 0.43
CA VAL A 3 6.34 -11.17 1.04
C VAL A 3 6.31 -11.27 2.56
N ARG A 4 6.26 -12.49 3.11
CA ARG A 4 6.26 -12.76 4.55
C ARG A 4 7.56 -12.33 5.24
N GLN A 5 8.66 -12.29 4.52
CA GLN A 5 9.98 -11.91 5.04
C GLN A 5 10.32 -10.43 4.79
N CYS A 6 9.51 -9.70 4.01
CA CYS A 6 9.76 -8.30 3.67
C CYS A 6 9.60 -7.39 4.90
N GLN A 7 10.72 -6.94 5.48
CA GLN A 7 10.70 -6.02 6.62
C GLN A 7 10.47 -4.56 6.20
N THR A 8 10.76 -4.22 4.95
CA THR A 8 10.49 -2.90 4.40
C THR A 8 8.99 -2.62 4.46
N PRO A 9 8.56 -1.50 5.09
CA PRO A 9 7.15 -1.13 5.09
C PRO A 9 6.61 -1.02 3.67
N VAL A 10 5.42 -1.57 3.43
CA VAL A 10 4.75 -1.54 2.12
C VAL A 10 3.35 -0.99 2.27
N LEU A 11 2.97 -0.05 1.39
CA LEU A 11 1.60 0.43 1.27
C LEU A 11 0.95 -0.26 0.08
N ILE A 12 -0.06 -1.10 0.35
CA ILE A 12 -0.82 -1.80 -0.67
C ILE A 12 -1.98 -0.90 -1.11
N LEU A 13 -2.10 -0.67 -2.42
CA LEU A 13 -3.23 0.03 -3.03
C LEU A 13 -4.07 -0.98 -3.81
N PRO A 14 -5.14 -1.54 -3.22
CA PRO A 14 -5.92 -2.57 -3.89
C PRO A 14 -6.60 -2.04 -5.15
N ASP A 15 -6.70 -2.90 -6.15
CA ASP A 15 -7.55 -2.73 -7.33
C ASP A 15 -8.43 -3.98 -7.46
N ASP A 16 -9.37 -4.01 -8.39
CA ASP A 16 -10.16 -5.22 -8.65
C ASP A 16 -10.46 -5.38 -10.14
N ILE A 17 -9.41 -5.74 -10.88
CA ILE A 17 -9.48 -6.07 -12.31
C ILE A 17 -8.74 -7.39 -12.56
N PRO A 18 -8.98 -8.11 -13.67
CA PRO A 18 -8.40 -9.44 -13.89
C PRO A 18 -6.87 -9.50 -13.74
N GLN A 19 -6.14 -8.46 -14.14
CA GLN A 19 -4.69 -8.37 -14.00
C GLN A 19 -4.22 -7.96 -12.59
N HIS A 20 -5.13 -7.44 -11.76
CA HIS A 20 -4.87 -6.98 -10.39
C HIS A 20 -6.02 -7.41 -9.46
N PRO A 21 -6.18 -8.71 -9.17
CA PRO A 21 -7.29 -9.19 -8.36
C PRO A 21 -7.20 -8.70 -6.92
N TYR A 22 -8.32 -8.25 -6.36
CA TYR A 22 -8.39 -7.73 -4.99
C TYR A 22 -7.86 -8.71 -3.95
N ALA A 23 -8.23 -9.99 -4.06
CA ALA A 23 -7.81 -11.03 -3.11
C ALA A 23 -6.28 -11.17 -3.01
N VAL A 24 -5.57 -11.05 -4.14
CA VAL A 24 -4.10 -11.16 -4.20
C VAL A 24 -3.44 -9.95 -3.53
N ALA A 25 -4.02 -8.76 -3.68
CA ALA A 25 -3.57 -7.56 -2.97
C ALA A 25 -3.74 -7.71 -1.45
N MET A 26 -4.90 -8.23 -1.01
CA MET A 26 -5.16 -8.43 0.42
C MET A 26 -4.32 -9.55 1.03
N GLU A 27 -4.08 -10.64 0.30
CA GLU A 27 -3.13 -11.67 0.72
C GLU A 27 -1.73 -11.09 0.95
N SER A 28 -1.26 -10.24 0.03
CA SER A 28 0.03 -9.56 0.17
C SER A 28 0.08 -8.69 1.43
N ALA A 29 -1.00 -7.96 1.72
CA ALA A 29 -1.12 -7.15 2.93
C ALA A 29 -1.13 -8.00 4.22
N MET A 30 -1.76 -9.17 4.21
CA MET A 30 -1.78 -10.08 5.36
C MET A 30 -0.43 -10.76 5.60
N LEU A 31 0.36 -10.96 4.54
CA LEU A 31 1.65 -11.63 4.63
C LEU A 31 2.77 -10.69 5.08
N ALA A 32 2.81 -9.44 4.59
CA ALA A 32 3.90 -8.53 4.91
C ALA A 32 3.76 -7.95 6.33
N PRO A 33 4.78 -8.09 7.20
CA PRO A 33 4.68 -7.76 8.63
C PRO A 33 4.44 -6.28 8.92
N ASN A 34 4.90 -5.38 8.05
CA ASN A 34 4.80 -3.94 8.19
C ASN A 34 3.93 -3.32 7.08
N ALA A 35 2.88 -4.03 6.67
CA ALA A 35 1.99 -3.57 5.62
C ALA A 35 0.97 -2.55 6.13
N GLU A 36 0.70 -1.54 5.30
CA GLU A 36 -0.48 -0.68 5.39
C GLU A 36 -1.35 -0.89 4.14
N VAL A 37 -2.65 -0.70 4.25
CA VAL A 37 -3.59 -0.79 3.11
C VAL A 37 -4.24 0.57 2.88
N SER A 38 -4.31 0.99 1.63
CA SER A 38 -5.05 2.20 1.27
C SER A 38 -6.55 2.02 1.43
N MET A 39 -7.29 3.14 1.41
CA MET A 39 -8.72 3.05 1.13
C MET A 39 -8.98 2.34 -0.21
N TYR A 40 -10.12 1.66 -0.32
CA TYR A 40 -10.58 1.06 -1.56
C TYR A 40 -12.09 1.33 -1.75
N PRO A 41 -12.54 1.67 -2.98
CA PRO A 41 -11.73 2.05 -4.15
C PRO A 41 -11.05 3.40 -3.96
N TRP A 42 -9.79 3.52 -4.41
CA TRP A 42 -9.00 4.77 -4.33
C TRP A 42 -9.02 5.59 -5.63
N LYS A 43 -9.29 4.94 -6.77
CA LYS A 43 -9.42 5.60 -8.08
C LYS A 43 -10.80 6.22 -8.29
N GLU A 44 -11.81 5.70 -7.58
CA GLU A 44 -13.21 6.03 -7.80
C GLU A 44 -13.99 6.26 -6.50
N PRO A 45 -14.84 7.30 -6.46
CA PRO A 45 -14.95 8.34 -7.48
C PRO A 45 -13.66 9.20 -7.52
N LYS A 46 -13.46 10.00 -8.58
CA LYS A 46 -12.16 10.67 -8.86
C LYS A 46 -11.68 11.58 -7.72
N GLU A 47 -12.60 12.05 -6.88
CA GLU A 47 -12.38 12.84 -5.68
C GLU A 47 -11.59 12.08 -4.59
N ARG A 48 -11.53 10.74 -4.67
CA ARG A 48 -10.69 9.93 -3.78
C ARG A 48 -9.21 9.92 -4.17
N ILE A 49 -8.86 10.27 -5.40
CA ILE A 49 -7.45 10.30 -5.84
C ILE A 49 -6.63 11.28 -4.98
N PRO A 50 -7.07 12.53 -4.73
CA PRO A 50 -6.36 13.43 -3.81
C PRO A 50 -6.19 12.86 -2.39
N LEU A 51 -7.16 12.09 -1.89
CA LEU A 51 -7.09 11.44 -0.59
C LEU A 51 -6.04 10.32 -0.57
N ALA A 52 -6.04 9.46 -1.59
CA ALA A 52 -5.05 8.40 -1.76
C ALA A 52 -3.63 8.98 -1.89
N VAL A 53 -3.46 10.04 -2.67
CA VAL A 53 -2.17 10.74 -2.80
C VAL A 53 -1.71 11.33 -1.46
N ARG A 54 -2.63 11.87 -0.64
CA ARG A 54 -2.29 12.32 0.71
C ARG A 54 -1.81 11.16 1.59
N GLN A 55 -2.51 10.03 1.57
CA GLN A 55 -2.10 8.83 2.32
C GLN A 55 -0.71 8.34 1.90
N ILE A 56 -0.45 8.24 0.59
CA ILE A 56 0.87 7.86 0.04
C ILE A 56 1.97 8.81 0.54
N ARG A 57 1.72 10.13 0.50
CA ARG A 57 2.69 11.12 1.00
C ARG A 57 2.96 10.97 2.49
N SER A 58 1.92 10.71 3.30
CA SER A 58 2.07 10.48 4.74
C SER A 58 2.88 9.22 5.02
N PHE A 59 2.57 8.12 4.33
CA PHE A 59 3.31 6.86 4.40
C PHE A 59 4.80 7.06 4.09
N LEU A 60 5.11 7.69 2.96
CA LEU A 60 6.49 7.95 2.55
C LEU A 60 7.25 8.88 3.51
N ARG A 61 6.56 9.80 4.19
CA ARG A 61 7.17 10.67 5.22
C ARG A 61 7.44 9.92 6.51
N ALA A 62 6.54 9.04 6.93
CA ALA A 62 6.67 8.24 8.14
C ALA A 62 7.79 7.20 8.02
N HIS A 63 7.95 6.61 6.83
CA HIS A 63 8.90 5.52 6.56
C HIS A 63 10.14 6.00 5.78
N ARG A 64 10.61 7.22 6.05
CA ARG A 64 11.87 7.69 5.46
C ARG A 64 13.04 6.85 5.99
N PRO A 65 13.93 6.34 5.11
CA PRO A 65 15.18 5.77 5.56
C PRO A 65 15.90 6.78 6.45
N ALA A 66 16.48 6.32 7.55
CA ALA A 66 17.40 7.16 8.30
C ALA A 66 18.48 7.61 7.31
N SER A 67 18.63 8.93 7.12
CA SER A 67 19.75 9.45 6.35
C SER A 67 21.02 8.92 7.01
N LEU A 68 21.81 8.14 6.27
CA LEU A 68 23.18 7.82 6.67
C LEU A 68 23.85 9.16 7.01
N ARG A 69 24.16 9.36 8.30
CA ARG A 69 25.04 10.43 8.75
C ARG A 69 26.48 10.01 8.48
#